data_AF-A0A2J4QHM3-F1
#
_entry.id   AF-A0A2J4QHM3-F1
#
_cell.length_a   1.000
_cell.length_b   1.000
_cell.length_c   1.000
_cell.angle_alpha   90.00
_cell.angle_beta   90.00
_cell.angle_gamma   90.00
#
_symmetry.space_group_name_H-M   'P 1'
#
loop_
_entity.id
_entity.type
_entity.pdbx_description
1 polymer ?
#
loop_
_entity_poly.entity_id
_entity_poly.type
_entity_poly.pdbx_seq_one_letter_code
_entity_poly.pdbx_strand_id
1 'polypeptide(L)' 'YHQLYQVLAQDPPAILLGYREILSASSARVTGFKPDIYNGLTGSLPDVKIVK' A
#
# COMPACT_ATOMS: atom_id res chain seq x y z
N TYR A 1 12.76 15.39 8.68
CA TYR A 1 11.69 15.26 7.66
C TYR A 1 10.81 16.50 7.53
N HIS A 2 10.44 17.22 8.60
CA HIS A 2 9.52 18.37 8.48
C HIS A 2 10.03 19.54 7.63
N GLN A 3 11.33 19.84 7.68
CA GLN A 3 11.93 20.91 6.86
C GLN A 3 11.92 20.60 5.35
N LEU A 4 12.02 19.31 4.96
CA LEU A 4 11.96 18.89 3.55
C LEU A 4 10.57 19.11 2.95
N TYR A 5 9.51 18.82 3.73
CA TYR A 5 8.14 19.08 3.31
C TYR A 5 7.81 20.57 3.21
N GLN A 6 8.48 21.44 3.98
CA GLN A 6 8.30 22.89 3.90
C GLN A 6 8.80 23.45 2.56
N VAL A 7 9.94 22.97 2.07
CA VAL A 7 10.48 23.37 0.76
C VAL A 7 9.59 22.86 -0.38
N LEU A 8 9.17 21.59 -0.30
CA LEU A 8 8.23 20.99 -1.26
C LEU A 8 6.85 21.65 -1.28
N ALA A 9 6.42 22.29 -0.19
CA ALA A 9 5.15 23.02 -0.14
C ALA A 9 5.24 24.43 -0.74
N GLN A 10 6.41 25.06 -0.71
CA GLN A 10 6.63 26.41 -1.25
C GLN A 10 6.85 26.41 -2.77
N ASP A 11 7.49 25.37 -3.30
CA ASP A 11 7.69 25.16 -4.75
C ASP A 11 7.58 23.65 -5.06
N PRO A 12 6.36 23.10 -5.17
CA PRO A 12 6.17 21.66 -5.35
C PRO A 12 6.62 21.25 -6.77
N PRO A 13 7.70 20.47 -6.94
CA PRO A 13 8.05 19.89 -8.24
C PRO A 13 7.05 18.80 -8.66
N ALA A 14 6.17 18.35 -7.75
CA ALA A 14 5.13 17.35 -8.00
C ALA A 14 3.94 17.52 -7.04
N ILE A 15 2.72 17.46 -7.57
CA ILE A 15 1.49 17.41 -6.77
C ILE A 15 1.22 15.94 -6.42
N LEU A 16 1.29 15.58 -5.15
CA LEU A 16 0.96 14.23 -4.67
C LEU A 16 -0.57 14.07 -4.53
N LEU A 17 -1.27 13.90 -5.65
CA LEU A 17 -2.69 13.56 -5.72
C LEU A 17 -2.89 12.05 -5.59
N GLY A 18 -2.66 11.50 -4.40
CA GLY A 18 -2.65 10.06 -4.19
C GLY A 18 -3.68 9.57 -3.17
N TYR A 19 -4.98 9.80 -3.38
CA TYR A 19 -5.99 9.06 -2.60
C TYR A 19 -6.14 7.66 -3.20
N ARG A 20 -5.48 6.67 -2.57
CA ARG A 20 -5.46 5.28 -3.04
C ARG A 20 -6.38 4.44 -2.17
N GLU A 21 -7.54 4.11 -2.70
CA GLU A 21 -8.38 3.06 -2.13
C GLU A 21 -7.94 1.70 -2.66
N ILE A 22 -8.06 0.66 -1.82
CA ILE A 22 -7.82 -0.72 -2.24
C ILE A 22 -9.15 -1.45 -2.26
N LEU A 23 -9.52 -1.95 -3.44
CA LEU A 23 -10.50 -3.03 -3.54
C LEU A 23 -9.73 -4.35 -3.44
N SER A 24 -10.04 -5.16 -2.43
CA SER A 24 -9.41 -6.47 -2.25
C SER A 24 -10.45 -7.57 -2.13
N ALA A 25 -10.14 -8.72 -2.72
CA ALA A 25 -10.92 -9.93 -2.61
C ALA A 25 -9.95 -11.10 -2.46
N SER A 26 -10.28 -12.04 -1.59
CA SER A 26 -9.52 -13.27 -1.42
C SER A 26 -10.44 -14.48 -1.35
N SER A 27 -9.92 -15.61 -1.79
CA SER A 27 -10.59 -16.90 -1.63
C SER A 27 -10.58 -17.29 -0.15
N ALA A 28 -11.70 -17.82 0.36
CA ALA A 28 -11.77 -18.37 1.72
C ALA A 28 -10.79 -19.54 1.95
N ARG A 29 -10.27 -20.15 0.87
CA ARG A 29 -9.23 -21.19 0.91
C ARG A 29 -7.81 -20.63 1.08
N VAL A 30 -7.63 -19.32 1.20
CA VAL A 30 -6.32 -18.68 1.30
C VAL A 30 -6.22 -17.89 2.60
N THR A 31 -5.14 -18.10 3.35
CA THR A 31 -4.80 -17.32 4.55
C THR A 31 -3.47 -16.62 4.39
N GLY A 32 -3.17 -15.69 5.31
CA GLY A 32 -1.93 -14.90 5.26
C GLY A 32 -1.99 -13.73 4.28
N PHE A 33 -3.08 -13.58 3.53
CA PHE A 33 -3.31 -12.45 2.64
C PHE A 33 -3.69 -11.19 3.42
N LYS A 34 -2.83 -10.18 3.38
CA LYS A 34 -2.99 -8.86 4.03
C LYS A 34 -2.65 -7.75 3.03
N PRO A 35 -3.63 -7.31 2.21
CA PRO A 35 -3.40 -6.25 1.25
C PRO A 35 -3.08 -4.94 1.97
N ASP A 36 -2.08 -4.21 1.46
CA ASP A 36 -1.63 -2.93 2.01
C ASP A 36 -1.56 -1.84 0.92
N ILE A 37 -1.79 -0.58 1.30
CA ILE A 37 -1.91 0.54 0.33
C ILE A 37 -0.57 0.82 -0.35
N TYR A 38 0.53 0.55 0.35
CA TYR A 38 1.89 0.84 -0.09
C TYR A 38 2.52 -0.37 -0.79
N ASN A 39 2.33 -1.57 -0.24
CA ASN A 39 2.98 -2.79 -0.71
C ASN A 39 2.04 -3.68 -1.56
N GLY A 40 0.75 -3.35 -1.67
CA GLY A 40 -0.23 -4.13 -2.40
C GLY A 40 -0.28 -5.58 -1.90
N LEU A 41 -0.05 -6.53 -2.81
CA LEU A 41 -0.05 -7.97 -2.52
C LEU A 41 1.35 -8.49 -2.15
N THR A 42 2.42 -7.78 -2.51
CA THR A 42 3.79 -8.31 -2.45
C THR A 42 4.25 -8.54 -1.02
N GLY A 43 3.83 -7.67 -0.10
CA GLY A 43 4.09 -7.83 1.34
C GLY A 43 3.45 -9.07 1.95
N SER A 44 2.42 -9.64 1.33
CA SER A 44 1.75 -10.85 1.80
C SER A 44 2.36 -12.14 1.24
N LEU A 45 3.14 -12.08 0.15
CA LEU A 45 3.61 -13.28 -0.57
C LEU A 45 4.34 -14.32 0.31
N PRO A 46 5.19 -13.93 1.28
CA PRO A 46 5.87 -14.90 2.13
C PRO A 46 4.92 -15.69 3.06
N ASP A 47 3.80 -15.07 3.45
CA ASP A 47 2.88 -15.60 4.46
C ASP A 47 1.63 -16.25 3.84
N VAL A 48 1.35 -15.99 2.56
CA VAL A 48 0.18 -16.51 1.85
C VAL A 48 0.26 -18.02 1.67
N LYS A 49 -0.78 -18.73 2.13
CA LYS A 49 -0.87 -20.19 2.07
C LYS A 49 -2.28 -20.65 1.74
N ILE A 50 -2.38 -21.85 1.16
CA ILE A 50 -3.66 -22.54 0.95
C ILE A 50 -4.05 -23.24 2.25
N VAL A 51 -5.25 -22.96 2.73
CA VAL A 51 -5.87 -23.70 3.83
C VAL A 51 -6.45 -24.99 3.27
N LYS A 52 -6.08 -26.12 3.88
CA LYS A 52 -6.65 -27.43 3.58
C LYS A 52 -8.04 -27.57 4.18
#